data_AF-A0A0C2CZJ0-F1
#
_entry.id   AF-A0A0C2CZJ0-F1
#
_cell.length_a   1.000
_cell.length_b   1.000
_cell.length_c   1.000
_cell.angle_alpha   90.00
_cell.angle_beta   90.00
_cell.angle_gamma   90.00
#
_symmetry.space_group_name_H-M   'P 1'
#
loop_
_entity.id
_entity.type
_entity.pdbx_description
1 polymer ?
#
loop_
_entity_poly.entity_id
_entity_poly.type
_entity_poly.pdbx_seq_one_letter_code
_entity_poly.pdbx_strand_id
1 'polypeptide(L)'
;MEIAYDFSEIFPSEPIQRLDRTQLIRFNPRKFWSVQKAIDALGHLSTEAQGLKRILTTYEKVLNQPDDQFIYLMWQHHPTKPAVSLVIGMLKVGKKHLYLLDENQRKYEEEPLCILDFYIHDSVQRRGNGHQLFDHMLKQESTSAAAVAIDRPSDAFLQFLSKFYGLKKPVWQSTNFVVFPEFFEGKSPVERYDKSGSGCRSEKFGTRRNTDVGYSLNTDLTAPETTGKDTVAGLLHGNMTPELRRIAAPDTPLDRKNRRDFGHQSIW
;
A
#
# COMPACT_ATOMS: atom_id res chain seq x y z
N MET A 1 -19.94 -9.05 -16.44
CA MET A 1 -20.14 -10.40 -15.87
C MET A 1 -21.60 -10.58 -15.47
N GLU A 2 -22.23 -11.71 -15.80
CA GLU A 2 -23.60 -12.03 -15.37
C GLU A 2 -23.62 -12.65 -13.97
N ILE A 3 -24.57 -12.22 -13.13
CA ILE A 3 -24.88 -12.85 -11.84
C ILE A 3 -26.36 -13.22 -11.85
N ALA A 4 -26.65 -14.49 -11.57
CA ALA A 4 -28.01 -15.03 -11.47
C ALA A 4 -28.69 -14.57 -10.17
N TYR A 5 -28.90 -13.27 -10.05
CA TYR A 5 -29.60 -12.59 -8.97
C TYR A 5 -30.04 -11.20 -9.47
N ASP A 6 -31.22 -10.76 -9.05
CA ASP A 6 -31.70 -9.40 -9.31
C ASP A 6 -31.22 -8.45 -8.21
N PHE A 7 -30.26 -7.58 -8.53
CA PHE A 7 -29.71 -6.64 -7.57
C PHE A 7 -30.66 -5.50 -7.22
N SER A 8 -31.72 -5.26 -8.00
CA SER A 8 -32.73 -4.26 -7.66
C SER A 8 -33.51 -4.59 -6.38
N GLU A 9 -33.55 -5.87 -5.98
CA GLU A 9 -34.14 -6.32 -4.72
C GLU A 9 -33.39 -5.80 -3.49
N ILE A 10 -32.10 -5.46 -3.63
CA ILE A 10 -31.23 -5.11 -2.50
C ILE A 10 -30.57 -3.74 -2.63
N PHE A 11 -30.33 -3.28 -3.85
CA PHE A 11 -29.68 -2.02 -4.13
C PHE A 11 -30.74 -0.97 -4.51
N PRO A 12 -30.84 0.14 -3.76
CA PRO A 12 -31.86 1.15 -3.99
C PRO A 12 -31.71 1.90 -5.33
N SER A 13 -30.54 1.85 -5.96
CA SER A 13 -30.24 2.61 -7.16
C SER A 13 -29.25 1.90 -8.08
N GLU A 14 -29.45 2.09 -9.39
CA GLU A 14 -28.48 1.80 -10.44
C GLU A 14 -27.89 3.13 -11.00
N PRO A 15 -26.71 3.13 -11.65
CA PRO A 15 -25.85 1.99 -11.94
C PRO A 15 -24.76 1.73 -10.91
N ILE A 16 -24.67 2.53 -9.84
CA ILE A 16 -23.57 2.43 -8.87
C ILE A 16 -24.14 2.32 -7.47
N GLN A 17 -23.65 1.32 -6.74
CA GLN A 17 -23.95 1.13 -5.34
C GLN A 17 -22.67 1.30 -4.51
N ARG A 18 -22.69 2.23 -3.55
CA ARG A 18 -21.68 2.29 -2.48
C ARG A 18 -21.97 1.19 -1.47
N LEU A 19 -20.94 0.43 -1.10
CA LEU A 19 -20.96 -0.68 -0.15
C LEU A 19 -19.93 -0.40 0.94
N ASP A 20 -20.41 0.06 2.09
CA ASP A 20 -19.60 0.20 3.31
C ASP A 20 -19.66 -1.04 4.20
N ARG A 21 -18.88 -1.02 5.28
CA ARG A 21 -18.83 -2.12 6.25
C ARG A 21 -20.22 -2.47 6.81
N THR A 22 -21.05 -1.46 7.11
CA THR A 22 -22.39 -1.68 7.66
C THR A 22 -23.29 -2.37 6.64
N GLN A 23 -23.23 -1.95 5.37
CA GLN A 23 -23.95 -2.57 4.27
C GLN A 23 -23.45 -3.99 4.00
N LEU A 24 -22.14 -4.23 4.02
CA LEU A 24 -21.58 -5.58 3.88
C LEU A 24 -21.99 -6.48 5.06
N ILE A 25 -22.05 -6.01 6.30
CA ILE A 25 -22.59 -6.82 7.41
C ILE A 25 -24.07 -7.17 7.14
N ARG A 26 -24.85 -6.19 6.66
CA ARG A 26 -26.27 -6.38 6.31
C ARG A 26 -26.44 -7.35 5.14
N PHE A 27 -25.56 -7.30 4.15
CA PHE A 27 -25.55 -8.18 2.97
C PHE A 27 -24.89 -9.54 3.25
N ASN A 28 -25.10 -10.08 4.45
CA ASN A 28 -24.52 -11.35 4.90
C ASN A 28 -24.59 -12.42 3.79
N PRO A 29 -23.47 -13.08 3.43
CA PRO A 29 -23.43 -14.06 2.36
C PRO A 29 -24.43 -15.21 2.47
N ARG A 30 -24.87 -15.57 3.68
CA ARG A 30 -25.92 -16.57 3.89
C ARG A 30 -27.27 -16.17 3.28
N LYS A 31 -27.53 -14.86 3.20
CA LYS A 31 -28.75 -14.28 2.64
C LYS A 31 -28.52 -13.70 1.25
N PHE A 32 -27.39 -13.03 1.04
CA PHE A 32 -27.08 -12.28 -0.19
C PHE A 32 -25.73 -12.72 -0.78
N TRP A 33 -25.61 -14.01 -1.09
CA TRP A 33 -24.42 -14.62 -1.68
C TRP A 33 -23.96 -13.94 -2.98
N SER A 34 -24.91 -13.33 -3.72
CA SER A 34 -24.67 -12.64 -4.99
C SER A 34 -23.73 -11.44 -4.85
N VAL A 35 -23.80 -10.70 -3.73
CA VAL A 35 -22.92 -9.55 -3.45
C VAL A 35 -21.49 -10.02 -3.22
N GLN A 36 -21.31 -11.04 -2.38
CA GLN A 36 -20.00 -11.66 -2.19
C GLN A 36 -19.43 -12.15 -3.51
N LYS A 37 -20.21 -12.92 -4.28
CA LYS A 37 -19.78 -13.43 -5.58
C LYS A 37 -19.38 -12.31 -6.55
N ALA A 38 -20.11 -11.20 -6.58
CA ALA A 38 -19.77 -10.05 -7.41
C ALA A 38 -18.40 -9.48 -7.06
N ILE A 39 -18.18 -9.21 -5.77
CA ILE A 39 -16.94 -8.61 -5.27
C ILE A 39 -15.76 -9.58 -5.47
N ASP A 40 -15.92 -10.85 -5.11
CA ASP A 40 -14.85 -11.84 -5.19
C ASP A 40 -14.45 -12.12 -6.65
N ALA A 41 -15.43 -12.22 -7.55
CA ALA A 41 -15.15 -12.42 -8.97
C ALA A 41 -14.49 -11.20 -9.62
N LEU A 42 -14.96 -9.98 -9.33
CA LEU A 42 -14.28 -8.77 -9.81
C LEU A 42 -12.88 -8.63 -9.19
N GLY A 43 -12.71 -9.00 -7.92
CA GLY A 43 -11.41 -9.02 -7.24
C GLY A 43 -10.42 -9.98 -7.88
N HIS A 44 -10.87 -11.17 -8.27
CA HIS A 44 -10.06 -12.12 -9.03
C HIS A 44 -9.65 -11.53 -10.38
N LEU A 45 -10.61 -11.04 -11.16
CA LEU A 45 -10.35 -10.45 -12.48
C LEU A 45 -9.42 -9.23 -12.40
N SER A 46 -9.58 -8.38 -11.38
CA SER A 46 -8.69 -7.25 -11.14
C SER A 46 -7.25 -7.70 -10.88
N THR A 47 -7.09 -8.78 -10.11
CA THR A 47 -5.79 -9.36 -9.77
C THR A 47 -5.09 -9.91 -11.02
N GLU A 48 -5.83 -10.60 -11.88
CA GLU A 48 -5.34 -11.11 -13.16
C GLU A 48 -4.94 -9.98 -14.11
N ALA A 49 -5.80 -8.96 -14.26
CA ALA A 49 -5.54 -7.82 -15.14
C ALA A 49 -4.30 -7.00 -14.71
N GLN A 50 -4.02 -6.94 -13.42
CA GLN A 50 -2.84 -6.27 -12.85
C GLN A 50 -1.60 -7.18 -12.78
N GLY A 51 -1.71 -8.48 -13.12
CA GLY A 51 -0.61 -9.43 -13.02
C GLY A 51 -0.14 -9.70 -11.59
N LEU A 52 -1.02 -9.53 -10.60
CA LEU A 52 -0.68 -9.69 -9.18
C LEU A 52 -0.75 -11.16 -8.76
N LYS A 53 0.16 -11.58 -7.86
CA LYS A 53 0.17 -12.95 -7.33
C LYS A 53 -0.90 -13.21 -6.27
N ARG A 54 -1.35 -12.16 -5.58
CA ARG A 54 -2.27 -12.24 -4.45
C ARG A 54 -3.46 -11.33 -4.72
N ILE A 55 -4.65 -11.88 -4.52
CA ILE A 55 -5.89 -11.12 -4.63
C ILE A 55 -5.91 -9.98 -3.63
N LEU A 56 -6.19 -8.76 -4.06
CA LEU A 56 -6.26 -7.59 -3.18
C LEU A 56 -7.64 -7.39 -2.58
N THR A 57 -8.69 -7.71 -3.33
CA THR A 57 -10.07 -7.41 -2.98
C THR A 57 -10.91 -8.67 -2.96
N THR A 58 -11.53 -8.93 -1.82
CA THR A 58 -12.53 -9.99 -1.62
C THR A 58 -13.50 -9.46 -0.57
N TYR A 59 -14.73 -9.95 -0.56
CA TYR A 59 -15.74 -9.60 0.41
C TYR A 59 -15.23 -9.69 1.85
N GLU A 60 -14.63 -10.84 2.20
CA GLU A 60 -14.11 -11.09 3.55
C GLU A 60 -12.97 -10.16 3.92
N LYS A 61 -12.01 -9.93 2.99
CA LYS A 61 -10.92 -8.98 3.23
C LYS A 61 -11.45 -7.62 3.59
N VAL A 62 -12.37 -7.06 2.80
CA VAL A 62 -12.93 -5.72 3.05
C VAL A 62 -13.70 -5.67 4.37
N LEU A 63 -14.50 -6.70 4.66
CA LEU A 63 -15.25 -6.78 5.92
C LEU A 63 -14.35 -6.86 7.17
N ASN A 64 -13.21 -7.55 7.05
CA ASN A 64 -12.28 -7.80 8.15
C ASN A 64 -11.17 -6.74 8.28
N GLN A 65 -11.10 -5.76 7.38
CA GLN A 65 -10.16 -4.64 7.56
C GLN A 65 -10.56 -3.80 8.76
N PRO A 66 -9.59 -3.37 9.60
CA PRO A 66 -9.87 -2.43 10.69
C PRO A 66 -10.18 -1.03 10.15
N ASP A 67 -9.53 -0.64 9.04
CA ASP A 67 -9.71 0.66 8.42
C ASP A 67 -11.02 0.72 7.64
N ASP A 68 -11.64 1.90 7.63
CA ASP A 68 -12.85 2.15 6.85
C ASP A 68 -12.54 2.11 5.34
N GLN A 69 -12.91 0.99 4.73
CA GLN A 69 -12.85 0.77 3.29
C GLN A 69 -14.26 0.63 2.72
N PHE A 70 -14.43 1.16 1.52
CA PHE A 70 -15.69 1.17 0.81
C PHE A 70 -15.48 0.61 -0.60
N ILE A 71 -16.47 -0.11 -1.11
CA ILE A 71 -16.51 -0.54 -2.51
C ILE A 71 -17.64 0.20 -3.22
N TYR A 72 -17.33 0.83 -4.34
CA TYR A 72 -18.32 1.26 -5.32
C TYR A 72 -18.47 0.15 -6.35
N LEU A 73 -19.63 -0.49 -6.37
CA LEU A 73 -19.96 -1.55 -7.30
C LEU A 73 -20.83 -1.00 -8.43
N MET A 74 -20.35 -1.12 -9.67
CA MET A 74 -21.12 -0.75 -10.86
C MET A 74 -21.86 -1.97 -11.40
N TRP A 75 -23.17 -1.85 -11.52
CA TRP A 75 -24.06 -2.90 -11.98
C TRP A 75 -25.23 -2.32 -12.80
N GLN A 76 -25.87 -3.17 -13.60
CA GLN A 76 -27.05 -2.84 -14.41
C GLN A 76 -27.98 -4.04 -14.51
N HIS A 77 -29.26 -3.80 -14.80
CA HIS A 77 -30.20 -4.86 -15.16
C HIS A 77 -29.77 -5.59 -16.42
N HIS A 78 -30.01 -6.91 -16.48
CA HIS A 78 -29.85 -7.63 -17.73
C HIS A 78 -31.01 -7.31 -18.68
N PRO A 79 -30.75 -6.92 -19.95
CA PRO A 79 -31.78 -6.40 -20.85
C PRO A 79 -32.89 -7.40 -21.18
N THR A 80 -32.59 -8.71 -21.13
CA THR A 80 -33.54 -9.78 -21.50
C THR A 80 -33.87 -10.76 -20.38
N LYS A 81 -33.20 -10.70 -19.22
CA LYS A 81 -33.32 -11.70 -18.15
C LYS A 81 -33.54 -10.98 -16.81
N PRO A 82 -34.79 -10.80 -16.34
CA PRO A 82 -35.05 -9.97 -15.17
C PRO A 82 -34.39 -10.50 -13.88
N ALA A 83 -34.26 -11.83 -13.74
CA ALA A 83 -33.61 -12.45 -12.58
C ALA A 83 -32.06 -12.44 -12.62
N VAL A 84 -31.45 -11.71 -13.56
CA VAL A 84 -30.00 -11.65 -13.77
C VAL A 84 -29.55 -10.21 -13.77
N SER A 85 -28.46 -9.92 -13.07
CA SER A 85 -27.80 -8.62 -13.06
C SER A 85 -26.46 -8.68 -13.76
N LEU A 86 -26.11 -7.60 -14.46
CA LEU A 86 -24.82 -7.42 -15.09
C LEU A 86 -23.92 -6.60 -14.17
N VAL A 87 -22.83 -7.20 -13.73
CA VAL A 87 -21.76 -6.50 -12.99
C VAL A 87 -20.71 -6.01 -13.96
N ILE A 88 -20.42 -4.71 -13.89
CA ILE A 88 -19.56 -3.99 -14.82
C ILE A 88 -18.17 -3.75 -14.25
N GLY A 89 -18.07 -3.38 -12.97
CA GLY A 89 -16.79 -3.06 -12.36
C GLY A 89 -16.90 -2.69 -10.89
N MET A 90 -15.75 -2.49 -10.27
CA MET A 90 -15.63 -2.07 -8.88
C MET A 90 -14.53 -1.02 -8.71
N LEU A 91 -14.70 -0.17 -7.70
CA LEU A 91 -13.70 0.78 -7.23
C LEU A 91 -13.65 0.68 -5.71
N LYS A 92 -12.52 0.20 -5.18
CA LYS A 92 -12.27 0.10 -3.74
C LYS A 92 -11.47 1.32 -3.29
N VAL A 93 -11.98 2.00 -2.26
CA VAL A 93 -11.34 3.16 -1.64
C VAL A 93 -11.28 3.02 -0.13
N GLY A 94 -10.42 3.79 0.52
CA GLY A 94 -10.37 3.87 1.98
C GLY A 94 -9.42 4.96 2.44
N LYS A 95 -9.61 5.47 3.66
CA LYS A 95 -8.70 6.45 4.24
C LYS A 95 -7.42 5.77 4.72
N LYS A 96 -6.28 6.43 4.54
CA LYS A 96 -4.99 5.94 5.01
C LYS A 96 -4.17 7.09 5.57
N HIS A 97 -3.51 6.85 6.69
CA HIS A 97 -2.51 7.76 7.23
C HIS A 97 -1.21 7.61 6.44
N LEU A 98 -0.82 8.65 5.71
CA LEU A 98 0.32 8.64 4.79
C LEU A 98 1.34 9.72 5.15
N TYR A 99 2.62 9.32 5.10
CA TYR A 99 3.76 10.22 5.13
C TYR A 99 4.24 10.44 3.69
N LEU A 100 4.08 11.66 3.19
CA LEU A 100 4.27 12.02 1.79
C LEU A 100 5.39 13.04 1.64
N LEU A 101 6.05 12.99 0.49
CA LEU A 101 7.07 13.94 0.06
C LEU A 101 6.61 14.68 -1.19
N ASP A 102 6.78 16.00 -1.20
CA ASP A 102 6.60 16.79 -2.42
C ASP A 102 7.86 16.75 -3.32
N GLU A 103 7.79 17.42 -4.47
CA GLU A 103 8.93 17.53 -5.40
C GLU A 103 10.16 18.22 -4.77
N ASN A 104 9.95 19.07 -3.76
CA ASN A 104 10.99 19.79 -3.02
C ASN A 104 11.49 19.02 -1.78
N GLN A 105 11.12 17.75 -1.62
CA GLN A 105 11.46 16.91 -0.46
C GLN A 105 10.92 17.42 0.88
N ARG A 106 9.89 18.26 0.86
CA ARG A 106 9.13 18.67 2.06
C ARG A 106 8.20 17.53 2.46
N LYS A 107 8.06 17.35 3.78
CA LYS A 107 7.32 16.24 4.38
C LYS A 107 5.91 16.68 4.73
N TYR A 108 4.95 15.82 4.44
CA TYR A 108 3.55 16.00 4.75
C TYR A 108 3.04 14.75 5.47
N GLU A 109 2.20 14.93 6.48
CA GLU A 109 1.53 13.86 7.20
C GLU A 109 0.03 14.10 7.06
N GLU A 110 -0.64 13.22 6.32
CA GLU A 110 -2.01 13.43 5.86
C GLU A 110 -2.81 12.13 5.95
N GLU A 111 -4.14 12.24 6.11
CA GLU A 111 -5.05 11.10 6.07
C GLU A 111 -6.02 11.19 4.87
N PRO A 112 -5.52 11.10 3.62
CA PRO A 112 -6.36 11.24 2.43
C PRO A 112 -7.22 10.01 2.15
N LEU A 113 -8.26 10.21 1.34
CA LEU A 113 -8.94 9.12 0.67
C LEU A 113 -8.01 8.49 -0.37
N CYS A 114 -7.86 7.17 -0.32
CA CYS A 114 -6.97 6.43 -1.19
C CYS A 114 -7.73 5.52 -2.14
N ILE A 115 -7.28 5.44 -3.39
CA ILE A 115 -7.71 4.45 -4.36
C ILE A 115 -6.88 3.18 -4.17
N LEU A 116 -7.52 2.07 -3.83
CA LEU A 116 -6.86 0.84 -3.38
C LEU A 116 -7.02 -0.34 -4.35
N ASP A 117 -8.06 -0.32 -5.18
CA ASP A 117 -8.27 -1.27 -6.28
C ASP A 117 -9.29 -0.68 -7.25
N PHE A 118 -9.06 -0.79 -8.55
CA PHE A 118 -9.97 -0.23 -9.55
C PHE A 118 -10.00 -1.12 -10.79
N TYR A 119 -11.18 -1.66 -11.08
CA TYR A 119 -11.35 -2.60 -12.18
C TYR A 119 -12.68 -2.44 -12.88
N ILE A 120 -12.63 -2.39 -14.21
CA ILE A 120 -13.78 -2.46 -15.11
C ILE A 120 -13.61 -3.72 -15.95
N HIS A 121 -14.67 -4.50 -16.08
CA HIS A 121 -14.67 -5.73 -16.86
C HIS A 121 -14.19 -5.49 -18.31
N ASP A 122 -13.26 -6.31 -18.79
CA ASP A 122 -12.52 -6.11 -20.04
C ASP A 122 -13.42 -5.82 -21.26
N SER A 123 -14.53 -6.55 -21.39
CA SER A 123 -15.46 -6.40 -22.53
C SER A 123 -16.11 -5.01 -22.64
N VAL A 124 -16.09 -4.23 -21.56
CA VAL A 124 -16.74 -2.91 -21.46
C VAL A 124 -15.77 -1.80 -21.01
N GLN A 125 -14.46 -2.07 -21.07
CA GLN A 125 -13.43 -1.05 -20.90
C GLN A 125 -13.45 -0.03 -22.04
N ARG A 126 -12.92 1.17 -21.77
CA ARG A 126 -12.82 2.30 -22.72
C ARG A 126 -14.15 2.82 -23.28
N ARG A 127 -15.28 2.47 -22.65
CA ARG A 127 -16.64 2.97 -22.97
C ARG A 127 -17.17 4.06 -22.03
N GLY A 128 -16.32 4.62 -21.17
CA GLY A 128 -16.71 5.65 -20.20
C GLY A 128 -17.12 5.12 -18.81
N ASN A 129 -17.35 3.82 -18.65
CA ASN A 129 -17.74 3.21 -17.37
C ASN A 129 -16.78 3.54 -16.22
N GLY A 130 -15.47 3.48 -16.47
CA GLY A 130 -14.47 3.85 -15.46
C GLY A 130 -14.57 5.31 -15.02
N HIS A 131 -14.84 6.22 -15.96
CA HIS A 131 -15.01 7.64 -15.65
C HIS A 131 -16.28 7.88 -14.83
N GLN A 132 -17.40 7.27 -15.23
CA GLN A 132 -18.65 7.36 -14.48
C GLN A 132 -18.50 6.81 -13.06
N LEU A 133 -17.81 5.67 -12.88
CA LEU A 133 -17.58 5.06 -11.57
C LEU A 133 -16.71 5.96 -10.68
N PHE A 134 -15.62 6.48 -11.23
CA PHE A 134 -14.70 7.35 -10.49
C PHE A 134 -15.34 8.70 -10.14
N ASP A 135 -16.03 9.33 -11.08
CA ASP A 135 -16.72 10.62 -10.87
C ASP A 135 -17.84 10.52 -9.83
N HIS A 136 -18.59 9.41 -9.84
CA HIS A 136 -19.58 9.14 -8.80
C HIS A 136 -18.94 9.01 -7.42
N MET A 137 -17.81 8.32 -7.31
CA MET A 137 -17.05 8.22 -6.05
C MET A 137 -16.59 9.59 -5.55
N LEU A 138 -16.03 10.43 -6.43
CA LEU A 138 -15.59 11.79 -6.06
C LEU A 138 -16.74 12.64 -5.51
N LYS A 139 -17.91 12.61 -6.18
CA LYS A 139 -19.11 13.32 -5.73
C LYS A 139 -19.62 12.81 -4.39
N GLN A 140 -19.69 11.49 -4.24
CA GLN A 140 -20.21 10.86 -3.03
C GLN A 140 -19.32 11.11 -1.81
N GLU A 141 -17.99 11.12 -1.98
CA GLU A 141 -17.03 11.39 -0.92
C GLU A 141 -16.65 12.88 -0.81
N SER A 142 -17.31 13.75 -1.58
CA SER A 142 -17.10 15.21 -1.58
C SER A 142 -15.62 15.61 -1.72
N THR A 143 -14.91 14.96 -2.64
CA THR A 143 -13.47 15.17 -2.88
C THR A 143 -13.16 15.46 -4.36
N SER A 144 -11.91 15.82 -4.65
CA SER A 144 -11.40 16.02 -6.00
C SER A 144 -10.37 14.94 -6.36
N ALA A 145 -10.17 14.70 -7.67
CA ALA A 145 -9.18 13.74 -8.13
C ALA A 145 -7.74 14.13 -7.72
N ALA A 146 -7.45 15.43 -7.57
CA ALA A 146 -6.15 15.91 -7.11
C ALA A 146 -5.90 15.61 -5.61
N ALA A 147 -6.97 15.51 -4.82
CA ALA A 147 -6.90 15.31 -3.38
C ALA A 147 -6.86 13.83 -2.96
N VAL A 148 -6.94 12.88 -3.90
CA VAL A 148 -6.83 11.45 -3.60
C VAL A 148 -5.41 10.92 -3.79
N ALA A 149 -5.01 9.98 -2.95
CA ALA A 149 -3.78 9.21 -3.14
C ALA A 149 -4.08 7.86 -3.79
N ILE A 150 -3.13 7.30 -4.53
CA ILE A 150 -3.36 6.09 -5.33
C ILE A 150 -2.31 5.04 -5.01
N ASP A 151 -2.74 3.86 -4.58
CA ASP A 151 -1.84 2.74 -4.31
C ASP A 151 -1.49 2.03 -5.64
N ARG A 152 -0.20 2.06 -6.04
CA ARG A 152 0.34 1.36 -7.21
C ARG A 152 -0.52 1.49 -8.48
N PRO A 153 -0.72 2.71 -9.01
CA PRO A 153 -1.49 2.88 -10.24
C PRO A 153 -0.85 2.14 -11.42
N SER A 154 -1.68 1.56 -12.28
CA SER A 154 -1.24 1.08 -13.60
C SER A 154 -1.05 2.25 -14.57
N ASP A 155 -0.24 2.05 -15.62
CA ASP A 155 -0.05 3.07 -16.65
C ASP A 155 -1.37 3.49 -17.32
N ALA A 156 -2.27 2.53 -17.51
CA ALA A 156 -3.61 2.79 -18.03
C ALA A 156 -4.42 3.70 -17.09
N PHE A 157 -4.26 3.53 -15.77
CA PHE A 157 -4.95 4.38 -14.80
C PHE A 157 -4.34 5.79 -14.74
N LEU A 158 -3.01 5.92 -14.84
CA LEU A 158 -2.35 7.23 -14.95
C LEU A 158 -2.80 8.00 -16.21
N GLN A 159 -2.89 7.32 -17.35
CA GLN A 159 -3.42 7.91 -18.59
C GLN A 159 -4.89 8.32 -18.45
N PHE A 160 -5.70 7.51 -17.76
CA PHE A 160 -7.09 7.85 -17.43
C PHE A 160 -7.17 9.14 -16.60
N LEU A 161 -6.34 9.28 -15.57
CA LEU A 161 -6.31 10.48 -14.71
C LEU A 161 -5.87 11.72 -15.49
N SER A 162 -4.84 11.58 -16.33
CA SER A 162 -4.39 12.67 -17.19
C SER A 162 -5.46 13.11 -18.19
N LYS A 163 -6.21 12.17 -18.77
CA LYS A 163 -7.25 12.46 -19.76
C LYS A 163 -8.48 13.14 -19.16
N PHE A 164 -9.01 12.61 -18.05
CA PHE A 164 -10.30 13.04 -17.51
C PHE A 164 -10.18 14.12 -16.43
N TYR A 165 -9.07 14.17 -15.71
CA TYR A 165 -8.88 15.07 -14.58
C TYR A 165 -7.69 16.02 -14.76
N GLY A 166 -6.98 15.94 -15.89
CA GLY A 166 -5.85 16.81 -16.18
C GLY A 166 -4.61 16.57 -15.32
N LEU A 167 -4.62 15.54 -14.46
CA LEU A 167 -3.54 15.24 -13.52
C LEU A 167 -2.30 14.72 -14.26
N LYS A 168 -1.22 15.49 -14.17
CA LYS A 168 0.05 15.23 -14.87
C LYS A 168 1.19 15.23 -13.86
N LYS A 169 2.33 14.61 -14.22
CA LYS A 169 3.52 14.51 -13.37
C LYS A 169 3.25 13.80 -12.03
N PRO A 170 2.98 12.48 -12.06
CA PRO A 170 2.80 11.72 -10.84
C PRO A 170 4.04 11.82 -9.94
N VAL A 171 3.84 12.14 -8.66
CA VAL A 171 4.87 12.17 -7.62
C VAL A 171 4.88 10.81 -6.92
N TRP A 172 5.82 9.97 -7.31
CA TRP A 172 5.98 8.62 -6.78
C TRP A 172 6.59 8.64 -5.38
N GLN A 173 5.91 8.00 -4.44
CA GLN A 173 6.37 7.85 -3.07
C GLN A 173 7.13 6.53 -2.90
N SER A 174 8.02 6.46 -1.92
CA SER A 174 8.73 5.22 -1.56
C SER A 174 7.80 4.11 -1.07
N THR A 175 6.60 4.47 -0.60
CA THR A 175 5.54 3.54 -0.17
C THR A 175 4.74 2.93 -1.32
N ASN A 176 5.10 3.24 -2.58
CA ASN A 176 4.37 2.90 -3.81
C ASN A 176 3.05 3.65 -4.02
N PHE A 177 2.71 4.57 -3.12
CA PHE A 177 1.63 5.51 -3.36
C PHE A 177 2.06 6.55 -4.39
N VAL A 178 1.08 7.03 -5.14
CA VAL A 178 1.22 8.13 -6.09
C VAL A 178 0.23 9.22 -5.70
N VAL A 179 0.74 10.44 -5.67
CA VAL A 179 -0.04 11.67 -5.58
C VAL A 179 0.37 12.59 -6.72
N PHE A 180 -0.33 13.71 -6.89
CA PHE A 180 0.01 14.73 -7.88
C PHE A 180 0.41 16.03 -7.17
N PRO A 181 1.14 16.95 -7.83
CA PRO A 181 1.59 18.20 -7.18
C PRO A 181 0.44 18.99 -6.53
N GLU A 182 -0.73 19.01 -7.17
CA GLU A 182 -1.95 19.66 -6.70
C GLU A 182 -2.45 19.08 -5.37
N PHE A 183 -2.06 17.87 -5.00
CA PHE A 183 -2.39 17.25 -3.71
C PHE A 183 -1.87 18.07 -2.52
N PHE A 184 -0.73 18.74 -2.68
CA PHE A 184 -0.05 19.49 -1.61
C PHE A 184 -0.52 20.95 -1.51
N GLU A 185 -1.35 21.41 -2.44
CA GLU A 185 -1.87 22.78 -2.43
C GLU A 185 -2.71 23.03 -1.18
N GLY A 186 -2.41 24.13 -0.47
CA GLY A 186 -3.10 24.50 0.77
C GLY A 186 -2.73 23.66 2.00
N LYS A 187 -1.80 22.71 1.89
CA LYS A 187 -1.30 21.93 3.02
C LYS A 187 -0.02 22.52 3.59
N SER A 188 0.14 22.39 4.90
CA SER A 188 1.34 22.83 5.61
C SER A 188 2.31 21.65 5.75
N PRO A 189 3.58 21.81 5.36
CA PRO A 189 4.57 20.77 5.60
C PRO A 189 4.78 20.59 7.11
N VAL A 190 5.11 19.37 7.51
CA VAL A 190 5.51 19.05 8.89
C VAL A 190 6.87 19.68 9.14
N GLU A 191 6.88 20.83 9.81
CA GLU A 191 8.11 21.41 10.35
C GLU A 191 8.62 20.49 11.46
N ARG A 192 9.80 19.91 11.25
CA ARG A 192 10.50 19.28 12.37
C ARG A 192 10.82 20.39 13.36
N TYR A 193 10.21 20.34 14.54
CA TYR A 193 10.94 20.71 15.74
C TYR A 193 12.05 19.67 15.91
N ASP A 194 13.14 19.82 15.15
CA ASP A 194 14.41 19.22 15.51
C ASP A 194 14.79 19.88 16.84
N LYS A 195 14.33 19.31 17.96
CA LYS A 195 15.03 19.45 19.23
C LYS A 195 16.39 18.82 19.00
N SER A 196 17.31 19.67 18.54
CA SER A 196 18.76 19.49 18.58
C SER A 196 19.11 18.67 19.82
N GLY A 197 19.86 17.59 19.60
CA GLY A 197 20.18 16.60 20.61
C GLY A 197 20.65 17.21 21.93
N SER A 198 19.89 16.97 22.98
CA SER A 198 20.51 16.84 24.30
C SER A 198 21.17 15.46 24.29
N GLY A 199 22.43 15.42 23.86
CA GLY A 199 23.25 14.24 23.96
C GLY A 199 23.24 13.81 25.42
N CYS A 200 22.66 12.64 25.70
CA CYS A 200 22.92 11.94 26.94
C CYS A 200 24.40 11.52 26.89
N ARG A 201 25.29 12.44 27.30
CA ARG A 201 26.63 12.10 27.75
C ARG A 201 26.41 11.19 28.95
N SER A 202 26.53 9.90 28.74
CA SER A 202 26.71 8.95 29.84
C SER A 202 27.97 9.39 30.57
N GLU A 203 27.78 10.10 31.69
CA GLU A 203 28.87 10.47 32.58
C GLU A 203 29.45 9.17 33.13
N LYS A 204 30.63 8.83 32.61
CA LYS A 204 31.57 7.93 33.28
C LYS A 204 31.89 8.52 34.65
N PHE A 205 31.13 8.15 35.67
CA PHE A 205 31.55 8.31 37.05
C PHE A 205 32.70 7.33 37.32
N GLY A 206 33.90 7.88 37.40
CA GLY A 206 35.07 7.19 37.91
C GLY A 206 35.73 8.01 39.00
N THR A 207 35.56 7.64 40.28
CA THR A 207 36.53 7.84 41.38
C THR A 207 36.14 6.93 42.57
N ARG A 208 36.71 5.72 42.73
CA ARG A 208 37.88 5.37 43.59
C ARG A 208 37.82 5.84 45.06
N ARG A 209 37.60 4.93 46.02
CA ARG A 209 38.64 4.27 46.89
C ARG A 209 38.07 3.44 48.07
N ASN A 210 38.55 2.19 48.14
CA ASN A 210 38.94 1.33 49.27
C ASN A 210 38.35 1.50 50.68
N THR A 211 37.81 0.39 51.22
CA THR A 211 38.21 -0.20 52.52
C THR A 211 37.87 -1.69 52.58
N ASP A 212 38.82 -2.48 53.08
CA ASP A 212 38.77 -3.93 53.36
C ASP A 212 37.63 -4.35 54.30
N VAL A 213 37.19 -5.62 54.20
CA VAL A 213 37.33 -6.70 55.22
C VAL A 213 36.63 -7.95 54.67
N GLY A 214 37.35 -9.08 54.64
CA GLY A 214 36.91 -10.33 54.02
C GLY A 214 36.05 -11.25 54.89
N TYR A 215 35.55 -12.32 54.26
CA TYR A 215 35.49 -13.73 54.71
C TYR A 215 34.85 -14.58 53.58
N SER A 216 35.53 -15.69 53.21
CA SER A 216 35.08 -17.04 52.77
C SER A 216 33.74 -17.20 52.02
N LEU A 217 33.55 -18.04 50.99
CA LEU A 217 34.03 -19.42 50.75
C LEU A 217 33.71 -19.81 49.28
N ASN A 218 34.43 -20.80 48.75
CA ASN A 218 34.39 -21.37 47.39
C ASN A 218 33.00 -21.78 46.85
N THR A 219 32.83 -21.71 45.52
CA THR A 219 32.44 -22.85 44.66
C THR A 219 32.61 -22.53 43.17
N ASP A 220 33.43 -23.34 42.50
CA ASP A 220 33.69 -23.36 41.06
C ASP A 220 32.47 -23.84 40.26
N LEU A 221 32.11 -23.14 39.17
CA LEU A 221 31.62 -23.76 37.93
C LEU A 221 31.95 -22.85 36.73
N THR A 222 32.71 -23.41 35.80
CA THR A 222 33.21 -22.85 34.54
C THR A 222 32.24 -23.07 33.38
N ALA A 223 31.99 -22.04 32.55
CA ALA A 223 31.55 -22.14 31.14
C ALA A 223 31.67 -20.78 30.40
N PRO A 224 31.82 -20.74 29.06
CA PRO A 224 32.75 -19.84 28.37
C PRO A 224 32.13 -18.57 27.74
N GLU A 225 32.97 -17.54 27.58
CA GLU A 225 32.72 -16.31 26.82
C GLU A 225 32.68 -16.57 25.31
N THR A 226 31.58 -16.23 24.65
CA THR A 226 31.55 -15.98 23.20
C THR A 226 31.41 -14.47 22.96
N THR A 227 32.55 -13.81 22.78
CA THR A 227 32.63 -12.40 22.36
C THR A 227 32.25 -12.30 20.88
N GLY A 228 30.99 -11.93 20.60
CA GLY A 228 30.57 -11.47 19.27
C GLY A 228 31.24 -10.14 18.96
N LYS A 229 32.27 -10.16 18.10
CA LYS A 229 32.92 -8.94 17.61
C LYS A 229 32.07 -8.33 16.50
N ASP A 230 31.47 -7.18 16.77
CA ASP A 230 30.77 -6.35 15.77
C ASP A 230 31.76 -5.86 14.71
N THR A 231 31.68 -6.47 13.53
CA THR A 231 32.56 -6.20 12.38
C THR A 231 32.41 -4.79 11.81
N VAL A 232 31.28 -4.14 12.06
CA VAL A 232 30.96 -2.80 11.56
C VAL A 232 31.77 -1.72 12.29
N ALA A 233 32.01 -1.88 13.60
CA ALA A 233 32.73 -0.89 14.40
C ALA A 233 34.21 -0.77 14.01
N GLY A 234 34.83 -1.85 13.51
CA GLY A 234 36.23 -1.86 13.08
C GLY A 234 36.52 -1.10 11.78
N LEU A 235 35.54 -0.99 10.89
CA LEU A 235 35.71 -0.30 9.59
C LEU A 235 35.80 1.23 9.74
N LEU A 236 35.09 1.79 10.72
CA LEU A 236 34.99 3.24 10.92
C LEU A 236 36.24 3.85 11.59
N HIS A 237 37.00 3.04 12.33
CA HIS A 237 38.18 3.50 13.07
C HIS A 237 39.52 3.21 12.37
N GLY A 238 39.49 2.91 11.07
CA GLY A 238 40.67 2.98 10.20
C GLY A 238 41.74 1.89 10.38
N ASN A 239 41.45 0.83 11.15
CA ASN A 239 42.43 -0.23 11.45
C ASN A 239 42.26 -1.52 10.63
N MET A 240 41.44 -1.53 9.57
CA MET A 240 41.29 -2.68 8.66
C MET A 240 41.25 -2.22 7.20
N THR A 241 42.09 -2.82 6.36
CA THR A 241 42.02 -2.66 4.90
C THR A 241 40.84 -3.48 4.34
N PRO A 242 40.07 -2.94 3.39
CA PRO A 242 38.95 -3.68 2.82
C PRO A 242 39.48 -4.87 2.01
N GLU A 243 39.08 -6.09 2.37
CA GLU A 243 39.36 -7.25 1.52
C GLU A 243 38.69 -7.06 0.15
N LEU A 244 39.48 -7.19 -0.91
CA LEU A 244 39.00 -7.20 -2.29
C LEU A 244 37.92 -8.28 -2.44
N ARG A 245 36.74 -7.84 -2.89
CA ARG A 245 35.60 -8.71 -3.22
C ARG A 245 36.09 -9.84 -4.11
N ARG A 246 36.03 -11.09 -3.64
CA ARG A 246 36.34 -12.27 -4.47
C ARG A 246 35.43 -12.25 -5.69
N ILE A 247 36.03 -12.13 -6.87
CA ILE A 247 35.34 -12.30 -8.14
C ILE A 247 34.91 -13.76 -8.19
N ALA A 248 33.60 -14.01 -8.17
CA ALA A 248 33.06 -15.36 -8.30
C ALA A 248 33.28 -15.84 -9.74
N ALA A 249 33.67 -17.11 -9.90
CA ALA A 249 33.80 -17.72 -11.22
C ALA A 249 32.43 -17.74 -11.94
N PRO A 250 32.41 -17.62 -13.28
CA PRO A 250 31.18 -17.60 -14.05
C PRO A 250 30.35 -18.88 -13.79
N ASP A 251 29.02 -18.70 -13.76
CA ASP A 251 28.01 -19.76 -13.52
C ASP A 251 27.89 -20.34 -12.10
N THR A 252 28.55 -19.74 -11.11
CA THR A 252 28.28 -20.08 -9.70
C THR A 252 26.95 -19.48 -9.20
N PRO A 253 26.29 -20.09 -8.21
CA PRO A 253 25.06 -19.55 -7.62
C PRO A 253 25.20 -18.10 -7.10
N LEU A 254 26.41 -17.72 -6.64
CA LEU A 254 26.72 -16.35 -6.24
C LEU A 254 26.78 -15.39 -7.43
N ASP A 255 27.37 -15.80 -8.56
CA ASP A 255 27.42 -15.00 -9.78
C ASP A 255 26.02 -14.76 -10.37
N ARG A 256 25.18 -15.80 -10.37
CA ARG A 256 23.77 -15.70 -10.81
C ARG A 256 22.94 -14.77 -9.94
N LYS A 257 23.27 -14.63 -8.64
CA LYS A 257 22.61 -13.67 -7.74
C LYS A 257 23.08 -12.24 -8.04
N ASN A 258 24.38 -12.02 -8.22
CA ASN A 258 24.94 -10.71 -8.55
C ASN A 258 24.43 -10.18 -9.90
N ARG A 259 24.24 -11.02 -10.93
CA ARG A 259 23.72 -10.57 -12.23
C ARG A 259 22.25 -10.14 -12.19
N ARG A 260 21.45 -10.60 -11.21
CA ARG A 260 20.03 -10.22 -11.07
C ARG A 260 19.86 -8.82 -10.47
N ASP A 261 20.78 -8.39 -9.61
CA ASP A 261 20.64 -7.14 -8.86
C ASP A 261 21.06 -5.88 -9.65
N PHE A 262 21.63 -6.05 -10.86
CA PHE A 262 22.07 -4.93 -11.73
C PHE A 262 21.32 -4.84 -13.07
N GLY A 263 20.18 -5.53 -13.20
CA GLY A 263 19.38 -5.59 -14.43
C GLY A 263 18.49 -4.36 -14.70
N HIS A 264 19.04 -3.15 -14.67
CA HIS A 264 18.47 -1.98 -15.36
C HIS A 264 19.56 -1.29 -16.16
N GLN A 265 19.86 -1.83 -17.34
CA GLN A 265 20.48 -1.06 -18.40
C GLN A 265 19.35 -0.46 -19.25
N SER A 266 19.28 0.86 -19.25
CA SER A 266 18.43 1.67 -20.11
C SER A 266 18.77 1.36 -21.56
N ILE A 267 17.78 0.94 -22.34
CA ILE A 267 17.91 0.80 -23.79
C ILE A 267 16.72 1.56 -24.39
N TRP A 268 17.00 2.83 -24.71
CA TRP A 268 16.16 3.83 -25.41
C TRP A 268 14.80 4.18 -24.80
#